data_AF-A0A1N5UH76-F1
#
_entry.id   AF-A0A1N5UH76-F1
#
_cell.length_a   1.000
_cell.length_b   1.000
_cell.length_c   1.000
_cell.angle_alpha   90.00
_cell.angle_beta   90.00
_cell.angle_gamma   90.00
#
_symmetry.space_group_name_H-M   'P 1'
#
loop_
_entity.id
_entity.type
_entity.pdbx_description
1 polymer ?
#
loop_
_entity_poly.entity_id
_entity_poly.type
_entity_poly.pdbx_seq_one_letter_code
_entity_poly.pdbx_strand_id
1 'polypeptide(L)'
;MKVGNIVQKNFKTIDQNATVFDAVKMMNENGLYGLLVTNGDNHYVGIISERSIINRFVLRNVPASEVLVKSVMRTPLPRVMGDDDVKDVASFLANSGLSRCAVFDRNDKLLGIITITDLSRHLSVQSVSEVLLSHRSRKFKFRCPVCMVGTMEPVYNAKGEITVFKCNNESCGHME
;
A
#
# COMPACT_ATOMS: atom_id res chain seq x y z
N MET A 1 14.42 -11.98 15.54
CA MET A 1 13.64 -10.98 16.32
C MET A 1 12.28 -10.89 15.66
N LYS A 2 11.21 -11.01 16.44
CA LYS A 2 9.85 -11.04 15.92
C LYS A 2 9.30 -9.64 15.69
N VAL A 3 8.59 -9.43 14.60
CA VAL A 3 8.08 -8.10 14.20
C VAL A 3 7.03 -7.56 15.16
N GLY A 4 6.24 -8.41 15.82
CA GLY A 4 5.26 -8.00 16.81
C GLY A 4 5.85 -7.22 17.99
N ASN A 5 7.16 -7.36 18.25
CA ASN A 5 7.85 -6.65 19.33
C ASN A 5 8.27 -5.22 18.98
N ILE A 6 8.23 -4.84 17.70
CA ILE A 6 8.74 -3.55 17.19
C ILE A 6 7.70 -2.82 16.32
N VAL A 7 6.45 -3.27 16.34
CA VAL A 7 5.35 -2.70 15.56
C VAL A 7 4.96 -1.31 16.06
N GLN A 8 4.66 -0.40 15.13
CA GLN A 8 4.10 0.90 15.44
C GLN A 8 2.59 0.79 15.69
N LYS A 9 2.18 1.12 16.91
CA LYS A 9 0.78 1.10 17.34
C LYS A 9 0.05 2.41 17.06
N ASN A 10 0.78 3.52 16.87
CA ASN A 10 0.19 4.81 16.51
C ASN A 10 0.02 4.91 14.99
N PHE A 11 -0.93 4.15 14.45
CA PHE A 11 -1.35 4.26 13.06
C PHE A 11 -2.67 5.01 12.98
N LYS A 12 -2.95 5.55 11.79
CA LYS A 12 -4.23 6.20 11.47
C LYS A 12 -4.95 5.40 10.40
N THR A 13 -6.27 5.46 10.46
CA THR A 13 -7.17 4.85 9.50
C THR A 13 -7.88 5.93 8.70
N ILE A 14 -8.28 5.59 7.49
CA ILE A 14 -9.10 6.45 6.63
C ILE A 14 -10.12 5.60 5.87
N ASP A 15 -11.34 6.13 5.70
CA ASP A 15 -12.37 5.44 4.92
C ASP A 15 -11.98 5.33 3.44
N GLN A 16 -12.30 4.21 2.82
CA GLN A 16 -12.01 3.95 1.41
C GLN A 16 -12.71 4.93 0.44
N ASN A 17 -13.79 5.58 0.88
CA ASN A 17 -14.51 6.61 0.15
C ASN A 17 -14.15 8.04 0.58
N ALA A 18 -13.14 8.23 1.44
CA ALA A 18 -12.52 9.53 1.60
C ALA A 18 -11.77 9.93 0.32
N THR A 19 -11.47 11.21 0.16
CA THR A 19 -10.74 11.70 -1.00
C THR A 19 -9.22 11.53 -0.83
N VAL A 20 -8.47 11.56 -1.92
CA VAL A 20 -7.00 11.63 -1.88
C VAL A 20 -6.55 12.91 -1.16
N PHE A 21 -7.29 14.00 -1.29
CA PHE A 21 -7.04 15.24 -0.55
C PHE A 21 -7.10 15.02 0.96
N ASP A 22 -8.17 14.38 1.46
CA ASP A 22 -8.33 14.08 2.89
C ASP A 22 -7.21 13.17 3.41
N ALA A 23 -6.81 12.18 2.60
CA ALA A 23 -5.70 11.30 2.91
C ALA A 23 -4.39 12.09 3.07
N VAL A 24 -4.03 12.90 2.08
CA VAL A 24 -2.78 13.69 2.11
C VAL A 24 -2.80 14.71 3.25
N LYS A 25 -3.95 15.35 3.52
CA LYS A 25 -4.13 16.24 4.67
C LYS A 25 -3.82 15.51 5.97
N MET A 26 -4.43 14.35 6.19
CA MET A 26 -4.19 13.53 7.38
C MET A 26 -2.73 13.07 7.49
N MET A 27 -2.10 12.68 6.37
CA MET A 27 -0.68 12.30 6.35
C MET A 27 0.21 13.47 6.82
N ASN A 28 -0.02 14.67 6.31
CA ASN A 28 0.77 15.86 6.64
C ASN A 28 0.56 16.31 8.10
N GLU A 29 -0.68 16.34 8.57
CA GLU A 29 -1.01 16.76 9.94
C GLU A 29 -0.42 15.84 11.01
N ASN A 30 -0.25 14.55 10.69
CA ASN A 30 0.22 13.54 11.65
C ASN A 30 1.68 13.10 11.43
N GLY A 31 2.33 13.55 10.34
CA GLY A 31 3.65 13.04 9.94
C GLY A 31 3.65 11.54 9.60
N LEU A 32 2.51 11.02 9.11
CA LEU A 32 2.29 9.60 8.84
C LEU A 32 2.03 9.36 7.36
N TYR A 33 3.04 8.92 6.62
CA TYR A 33 2.98 8.76 5.16
C TYR A 33 2.34 7.44 4.67
N GLY A 34 1.50 6.84 5.50
CA GLY A 34 0.85 5.56 5.26
C GLY A 34 -0.35 5.38 6.18
N LEU A 35 -1.53 5.31 5.59
CA LEU A 35 -2.80 5.19 6.32
C LEU A 35 -3.43 3.84 6.00
N LEU A 36 -3.91 3.13 7.02
CA LEU A 36 -4.74 1.95 6.79
C LEU A 36 -6.09 2.38 6.25
N VAL A 37 -6.58 1.67 5.26
CA VAL A 37 -7.85 1.97 4.62
C VAL A 37 -8.90 1.00 5.14
N THR A 38 -10.03 1.54 5.59
CA THR A 38 -11.18 0.76 6.06
C THR A 38 -12.35 0.85 5.09
N ASN A 39 -13.18 -0.18 5.04
CA ASN A 39 -14.48 -0.13 4.36
C ASN A 39 -15.62 0.25 5.33
N GLY A 40 -16.86 0.28 4.82
CA GLY A 40 -18.05 0.64 5.63
C GLY A 40 -18.34 -0.32 6.80
N ASP A 41 -17.76 -1.53 6.79
CA ASP A 41 -17.87 -2.52 7.86
C ASP A 41 -16.68 -2.46 8.85
N ASN A 42 -15.84 -1.43 8.75
CA ASN A 42 -14.59 -1.28 9.51
C ASN A 42 -13.53 -2.37 9.27
N HIS A 43 -13.62 -3.12 8.16
CA HIS A 43 -12.57 -4.05 7.76
C HIS A 43 -11.39 -3.31 7.12
N TYR A 44 -10.16 -3.71 7.44
CA TYR A 44 -8.96 -3.18 6.81
C TYR A 44 -8.79 -3.77 5.40
N VAL A 45 -9.00 -2.95 4.37
CA VAL A 45 -9.02 -3.38 2.97
C VAL A 45 -7.76 -3.02 2.19
N GLY A 46 -6.98 -2.07 2.69
CA GLY A 46 -5.78 -1.62 1.98
C GLY A 46 -4.92 -0.66 2.78
N ILE A 47 -3.88 -0.16 2.11
CA ILE A 47 -3.01 0.89 2.63
C ILE A 47 -2.75 1.94 1.54
N ILE A 48 -2.97 3.21 1.85
CA ILE A 48 -2.59 4.32 0.98
C ILE A 48 -1.26 4.89 1.44
N SER A 49 -0.32 5.11 0.52
CA SER A 49 1.00 5.66 0.80
C SER A 49 1.43 6.68 -0.27
N GLU A 50 2.47 7.46 0.01
CA GLU A 50 3.04 8.42 -0.96
C GLU A 50 3.29 7.76 -2.32
N ARG A 51 3.91 6.57 -2.32
CA ARG A 51 4.21 5.80 -3.53
C ARG A 51 2.95 5.41 -4.30
N SER A 52 1.84 5.09 -3.63
CA SER A 52 0.59 4.76 -4.33
C SER A 52 -0.06 6.01 -4.92
N ILE A 53 0.01 7.15 -4.23
CA ILE A 53 -0.44 8.45 -4.74
C ILE A 53 0.35 8.85 -5.99
N ILE A 54 1.69 8.82 -5.92
CA ILE A 54 2.57 9.13 -7.05
C ILE A 54 2.26 8.23 -8.25
N ASN A 55 2.10 6.93 -8.03
CA ASN A 55 1.95 5.96 -9.13
C ASN A 55 0.53 5.84 -9.69
N ARG A 56 -0.53 6.09 -8.90
CA ARG A 56 -1.93 5.87 -9.32
C ARG A 56 -2.81 7.11 -9.37
N PHE A 57 -2.40 8.20 -8.73
CA PHE A 57 -3.20 9.42 -8.69
C PHE A 57 -2.62 10.54 -9.55
N VAL A 58 -1.33 10.87 -9.41
CA VAL A 58 -0.76 12.10 -10.00
C VAL A 58 -0.99 12.20 -11.51
N LEU A 59 -0.79 11.09 -12.24
CA LEU A 59 -0.98 11.07 -13.69
C LEU A 59 -2.46 11.05 -14.12
N ARG A 60 -3.43 10.95 -13.21
CA ARG A 60 -4.86 11.13 -13.57
C ARG A 60 -5.17 12.59 -13.91
N ASN A 61 -4.33 13.54 -13.49
CA ASN A 61 -4.46 14.99 -13.77
C ASN A 61 -5.86 15.57 -13.46
N VAL A 62 -6.42 15.18 -12.31
CA VAL A 62 -7.71 15.67 -11.79
C VAL A 62 -7.53 16.15 -10.34
N PRO A 63 -8.45 16.98 -9.81
CA PRO A 63 -8.38 17.42 -8.42
C PRO A 63 -8.35 16.25 -7.43
N ALA A 64 -7.51 16.36 -6.40
CA ALA A 64 -7.39 15.32 -5.36
C ALA A 64 -8.68 15.12 -4.54
N SER A 65 -9.57 16.10 -4.55
CA SER A 65 -10.91 16.06 -3.96
C SER A 65 -11.92 15.22 -4.75
N GLU A 66 -11.62 14.85 -6.00
CA GLU A 66 -12.52 14.09 -6.87
C GLU A 66 -12.15 12.60 -6.95
N VAL A 67 -10.97 12.23 -6.45
CA VAL A 67 -10.48 10.84 -6.48
C VAL A 67 -10.58 10.24 -5.10
N LEU A 68 -11.23 9.07 -5.02
CA LEU A 68 -11.39 8.31 -3.78
C LEU A 68 -10.14 7.49 -3.44
N VAL A 69 -9.88 7.32 -2.15
CA VAL A 69 -8.76 6.52 -1.64
C VAL A 69 -8.74 5.11 -2.22
N LYS A 70 -9.91 4.46 -2.37
CA LYS A 70 -10.01 3.08 -2.90
C LYS A 70 -9.42 2.88 -4.30
N SER A 71 -9.42 3.90 -5.16
CA SER A 71 -8.88 3.81 -6.52
C SER A 71 -7.36 4.03 -6.61
N VAL A 72 -6.74 4.33 -5.47
CA VAL A 72 -5.31 4.67 -5.36
C VAL A 72 -4.59 3.75 -4.38
N MET A 73 -5.27 3.30 -3.33
CA MET A 73 -4.70 2.44 -2.29
C MET A 73 -4.12 1.14 -2.85
N ARG A 74 -3.18 0.57 -2.10
CA ARG A 74 -2.69 -0.79 -2.32
C ARG A 74 -3.68 -1.76 -1.71
N THR A 75 -4.22 -2.62 -2.55
CA THR A 75 -5.17 -3.67 -2.19
C THR A 75 -4.86 -4.96 -2.96
N PRO A 76 -5.03 -6.17 -2.37
CA PRO A 76 -5.36 -6.42 -0.96
C PRO A 76 -4.33 -5.85 0.02
N LEU A 77 -4.74 -5.58 1.27
CA LEU A 77 -3.88 -5.04 2.31
C LEU A 77 -2.57 -5.85 2.43
N PRO A 78 -1.40 -5.25 2.18
CA PRO A 78 -0.12 -5.90 2.45
C PRO A 78 0.02 -6.15 3.95
N ARG A 79 0.14 -7.43 4.34
CA ARG A 79 0.19 -7.85 5.75
C ARG A 79 1.22 -8.96 6.00
N VAL A 80 1.69 -9.00 7.24
CA VAL A 80 2.58 -10.03 7.80
C VAL A 80 2.07 -10.43 9.20
N MET A 81 2.63 -11.49 9.77
CA MET A 81 2.27 -11.98 11.10
C MET A 81 3.24 -11.43 12.16
N GLY A 82 2.74 -11.22 13.38
CA GLY A 82 3.56 -10.71 14.49
C GLY A 82 4.69 -11.65 14.92
N ASP A 83 4.56 -12.94 14.62
CA ASP A 83 5.58 -13.97 14.86
C ASP A 83 6.54 -14.17 13.68
N ASP A 84 6.42 -13.39 12.60
CA ASP A 84 7.41 -13.37 11.53
C ASP A 84 8.72 -12.73 12.00
N ASP A 85 9.85 -13.24 11.53
CA ASP A 85 11.14 -12.61 11.80
C ASP A 85 11.33 -11.35 10.95
N VAL A 86 12.03 -10.36 11.51
CA VAL A 86 12.34 -9.10 10.81
C VAL A 86 12.97 -9.29 9.42
N LYS A 87 13.72 -10.38 9.21
CA LYS A 87 14.35 -10.72 7.92
C LYS A 87 13.32 -11.19 6.89
N ASP A 88 12.32 -11.95 7.32
CA ASP A 88 11.25 -12.45 6.45
C ASP A 88 10.36 -11.29 6.02
N VAL A 89 10.04 -10.39 6.96
CA VAL A 89 9.30 -9.17 6.66
C VAL A 89 10.09 -8.24 5.72
N ALA A 90 11.40 -8.11 5.91
CA ALA A 90 12.25 -7.37 4.97
C ALA A 90 12.21 -7.97 3.56
N SER A 91 12.33 -9.29 3.46
CA SER A 91 12.24 -10.03 2.19
C SER A 91 10.87 -9.85 1.53
N PHE A 92 9.79 -9.87 2.31
CA PHE A 92 8.43 -9.60 1.82
C PHE A 92 8.30 -8.18 1.25
N LEU A 93 8.80 -7.18 1.97
CA LEU A 93 8.79 -5.78 1.52
C LEU A 93 9.61 -5.60 0.24
N ALA A 94 10.83 -6.17 0.21
CA ALA A 94 11.68 -6.17 -0.97
C ALA A 94 11.00 -6.85 -2.16
N ASN A 95 10.47 -8.07 -2.01
CA ASN A 95 9.84 -8.76 -3.13
C ASN A 95 8.60 -8.05 -3.67
N SER A 96 7.88 -7.33 -2.81
CA SER A 96 6.66 -6.60 -3.14
C SER A 96 6.88 -5.15 -3.60
N GLY A 97 8.12 -4.64 -3.54
CA GLY A 97 8.41 -3.22 -3.82
C GLY A 97 7.75 -2.27 -2.80
N LEU A 98 7.60 -2.72 -1.55
CA LEU A 98 6.95 -2.00 -0.47
C LEU A 98 7.99 -1.49 0.55
N SER A 99 7.62 -0.47 1.29
CA SER A 99 8.41 0.08 2.40
C SER A 99 7.69 -0.03 3.74
N ARG A 100 6.46 -0.56 3.75
CA ARG A 100 5.63 -0.76 4.94
C ARG A 100 4.54 -1.80 4.69
N CYS A 101 4.05 -2.42 5.76
CA CYS A 101 2.90 -3.32 5.74
C CYS A 101 2.20 -3.35 7.12
N ALA A 102 0.98 -3.89 7.15
CA ALA A 102 0.25 -4.13 8.38
C ALA A 102 0.74 -5.41 9.08
N VAL A 103 0.67 -5.46 10.39
CA VAL A 103 1.06 -6.62 11.20
C VAL A 103 -0.15 -7.12 11.97
N PHE A 104 -0.43 -8.41 11.89
CA PHE A 104 -1.56 -9.05 12.56
C PHE A 104 -1.09 -10.17 13.50
N ASP A 105 -1.91 -10.51 14.50
CA ASP A 105 -1.74 -11.76 15.24
C ASP A 105 -2.48 -12.93 14.57
N ARG A 106 -2.36 -14.12 15.16
CA ARG A 106 -3.01 -15.34 14.66
C ARG A 106 -4.53 -15.35 14.78
N ASN A 107 -5.10 -14.42 15.56
CA ASN A 107 -6.55 -14.24 15.74
C ASN A 107 -7.10 -13.13 14.82
N ASP A 108 -6.33 -12.75 13.79
CA ASP A 108 -6.66 -11.69 12.84
C ASP A 108 -6.82 -10.29 13.47
N LYS A 109 -6.26 -10.08 14.67
CA LYS A 109 -6.22 -8.78 15.31
C LYS A 109 -5.06 -7.97 14.76
N LEU A 110 -5.36 -6.75 14.29
CA LEU A 110 -4.33 -5.80 13.90
C LEU A 110 -3.47 -5.42 15.11
N LEU A 111 -2.15 -5.63 15.00
CA LEU A 111 -1.16 -5.21 15.98
C LEU A 111 -0.60 -3.81 15.68
N GLY A 112 -0.54 -3.44 14.39
CA GLY A 112 -0.14 -2.12 13.92
C GLY A 112 0.50 -2.13 12.54
N ILE A 113 1.37 -1.15 12.27
CA ILE A 113 2.13 -1.03 11.02
C ILE A 113 3.61 -1.22 11.31
N ILE A 114 4.34 -1.84 10.37
CA ILE A 114 5.80 -1.88 10.39
C ILE A 114 6.34 -1.19 9.13
N THR A 115 7.39 -0.39 9.28
CA THR A 115 8.06 0.31 8.19
C THR A 115 9.52 -0.14 8.03
N ILE A 116 10.13 0.16 6.88
CA ILE A 116 11.57 -0.05 6.67
C ILE A 116 12.41 0.72 7.70
N THR A 117 11.95 1.89 8.16
CA THR A 117 12.61 2.66 9.21
C THR A 117 12.64 1.90 10.53
N ASP A 118 11.53 1.23 10.89
CA ASP A 118 11.47 0.40 12.09
C ASP A 118 12.38 -0.82 11.98
N LEU A 119 12.34 -1.50 10.83
CA LEU A 119 13.17 -2.66 10.55
C LEU A 119 14.66 -2.32 10.49
N SER A 120 15.03 -1.11 10.05
CA SER A 120 16.42 -0.70 9.85
C SER A 120 17.30 -0.81 11.11
N ARG A 121 16.70 -0.70 12.29
CA ARG A 121 17.39 -0.84 13.58
C ARG A 121 17.76 -2.29 13.92
N HIS A 122 17.22 -3.25 13.18
CA HIS A 122 17.34 -4.69 13.44
C HIS A 122 17.80 -5.50 12.21
N LEU A 123 18.07 -4.82 11.10
CA LEU A 123 18.50 -5.41 9.84
C LEU A 123 19.96 -5.05 9.55
N SER A 124 20.60 -5.86 8.70
CA SER A 124 21.90 -5.49 8.12
C SER A 124 21.72 -4.35 7.11
N VAL A 125 22.78 -3.58 6.89
CA VAL A 125 22.83 -2.53 5.85
C VAL A 125 22.46 -3.10 4.47
N GLN A 126 22.87 -4.34 4.19
CA GLN A 126 22.54 -5.03 2.93
C GLN A 126 21.04 -5.26 2.78
N SER A 127 20.36 -5.77 3.81
CA SER A 127 18.92 -6.00 3.77
C SER A 127 18.12 -4.69 3.66
N VAL A 128 18.57 -3.63 4.35
CA VAL A 128 17.96 -2.30 4.21
C VAL A 128 18.11 -1.79 2.78
N SER A 129 19.32 -1.91 2.21
CA SER A 129 19.61 -1.48 0.84
C SER A 129 18.76 -2.23 -0.18
N GLU A 130 18.57 -3.53 0.00
CA GLU A 130 17.72 -4.35 -0.87
C GLU A 130 16.26 -3.85 -0.88
N VAL A 131 15.68 -3.57 0.29
CA VAL A 131 14.31 -3.04 0.38
C VAL A 131 14.22 -1.67 -0.29
N LEU A 132 15.19 -0.78 -0.07
CA LEU A 132 15.20 0.56 -0.67
C LEU A 132 15.34 0.50 -2.21
N LEU A 133 16.28 -0.29 -2.72
CA LEU A 133 16.49 -0.49 -4.15
C LEU A 133 15.25 -1.11 -4.80
N SER A 134 14.61 -2.06 -4.12
CA SER A 134 13.39 -2.67 -4.61
C SER A 134 12.21 -1.70 -4.60
N HIS A 135 12.02 -0.92 -3.54
CA HIS A 135 10.94 0.07 -3.47
C HIS A 135 11.03 1.13 -4.60
N ARG A 136 12.26 1.42 -5.05
CA ARG A 136 12.51 2.27 -6.21
C ARG A 136 12.21 1.58 -7.53
N SER A 137 12.74 0.38 -7.73
CA SER A 137 12.77 -0.32 -9.04
C SER A 137 11.53 -1.16 -9.33
N ARG A 138 10.92 -1.77 -8.31
CA ARG A 138 9.75 -2.64 -8.49
C ARG A 138 8.47 -1.83 -8.41
N LYS A 139 7.59 -2.06 -9.40
CA LYS A 139 6.19 -1.62 -9.33
C LYS A 139 5.38 -2.68 -8.61
N PHE A 140 4.64 -2.28 -7.59
CA PHE A 140 3.67 -3.16 -6.96
C PHE A 140 2.56 -3.49 -7.93
N LYS A 141 2.20 -4.76 -8.00
CA LYS A 141 1.13 -5.26 -8.86
C LYS A 141 -0.19 -5.13 -8.13
N PHE A 142 -1.04 -4.22 -8.58
CA PHE A 142 -2.40 -4.06 -8.06
C PHE A 142 -3.25 -5.19 -8.63
N ARG A 143 -3.64 -6.15 -7.78
CA ARG A 143 -4.49 -7.26 -8.24
C ARG A 143 -5.87 -6.73 -8.60
N CYS A 144 -6.44 -7.25 -9.68
CA CYS A 144 -7.79 -6.95 -10.08
C CYS A 144 -8.76 -7.41 -8.98
N PRO A 145 -9.64 -6.52 -8.47
CA PRO A 145 -10.57 -6.86 -7.39
C PRO A 145 -11.66 -7.84 -7.84
N VAL A 146 -11.86 -8.01 -9.16
CA VAL A 146 -12.90 -8.88 -9.72
C VAL A 146 -12.39 -10.31 -9.90
N CYS A 147 -11.32 -10.51 -10.68
CA CYS A 147 -10.85 -11.86 -10.99
C CYS A 147 -9.75 -12.36 -10.06
N MET A 148 -9.11 -11.48 -9.26
CA MET A 148 -8.00 -11.78 -8.34
C MET A 148 -6.74 -12.41 -8.97
N VAL A 149 -6.77 -12.69 -10.28
CA VAL A 149 -5.69 -13.26 -11.09
C VAL A 149 -4.95 -12.16 -11.84
N GLY A 150 -5.69 -11.25 -12.48
CA GLY A 150 -5.12 -10.17 -13.29
C GLY A 150 -4.51 -9.05 -12.45
N THR A 151 -3.69 -8.22 -13.10
CA THR A 151 -3.15 -6.98 -12.58
C THR A 151 -3.80 -5.79 -13.28
N MET A 152 -4.07 -4.72 -12.52
CA MET A 152 -4.62 -3.47 -13.03
C MET A 152 -3.50 -2.63 -13.66
N GLU A 153 -3.54 -2.49 -14.98
CA GLU A 153 -2.57 -1.74 -15.78
C GLU A 153 -3.15 -0.38 -16.21
N PRO A 154 -2.36 0.70 -16.17
CA PRO A 154 -2.83 2.02 -16.56
C PRO A 154 -3.05 2.13 -18.07
N VAL A 155 -4.16 2.76 -18.47
CA VAL A 155 -4.44 3.16 -19.85
C VAL A 155 -4.22 4.67 -19.96
N TYR A 156 -3.42 5.08 -20.94
CA TYR A 156 -3.02 6.46 -21.13
C TYR A 156 -3.74 7.09 -22.33
N ASN A 157 -4.08 8.37 -22.22
CA ASN A 157 -4.47 9.19 -23.37
C ASN A 157 -3.24 9.77 -24.10
N ALA A 158 -3.49 10.53 -25.17
CA ALA A 158 -2.42 11.17 -25.97
C ALA A 158 -1.57 12.19 -25.18
N LYS A 159 -2.05 12.68 -24.03
CA LYS A 159 -1.32 13.60 -23.14
C LYS A 159 -0.47 12.86 -22.10
N GLY A 160 -0.51 11.53 -22.06
CA GLY A 160 0.16 10.72 -21.04
C GLY A 160 -0.59 10.69 -19.69
N GLU A 161 -1.85 11.10 -19.67
CA GLU A 161 -2.70 11.05 -18.47
C GLU A 161 -3.37 9.67 -18.35
N ILE A 162 -3.45 9.14 -17.14
CA ILE A 162 -4.16 7.90 -16.84
C ILE A 162 -5.66 8.18 -16.86
N THR A 163 -6.38 7.55 -17.79
CA THR A 163 -7.84 7.67 -17.89
C THR A 163 -8.55 6.59 -17.07
N VAL A 164 -8.05 5.36 -17.16
CA VAL A 164 -8.56 4.19 -16.42
C VAL A 164 -7.42 3.23 -16.12
N PHE A 165 -7.63 2.35 -15.15
CA PHE A 165 -6.87 1.13 -14.98
C PHE A 165 -7.68 -0.03 -15.54
N LYS A 166 -7.06 -0.84 -16.40
CA LYS A 166 -7.69 -2.02 -17.02
C LYS A 166 -7.03 -3.29 -16.52
N CYS A 167 -7.84 -4.30 -16.18
CA CYS A 167 -7.33 -5.61 -15.86
C CYS A 167 -6.64 -6.25 -17.09
N ASN A 168 -5.41 -6.74 -16.90
CA ASN A 168 -4.66 -7.42 -17.97
C ASN A 168 -5.11 -8.88 -18.22
N ASN A 169 -6.03 -9.41 -17.41
CA ASN A 169 -6.65 -10.71 -17.69
C ASN A 169 -7.76 -10.53 -18.73
N GLU A 170 -7.53 -11.05 -19.95
CA GLU A 170 -8.44 -10.91 -21.09
C GLU A 170 -9.86 -11.40 -20.80
N SER A 171 -10.01 -12.45 -19.99
CA SER A 171 -11.31 -13.01 -19.63
C SER A 171 -12.09 -12.17 -18.60
N CYS A 172 -11.49 -11.14 -18.01
CA CYS A 172 -12.09 -10.37 -16.92
C CYS A 172 -12.80 -9.09 -17.38
N GLY A 173 -12.21 -8.33 -18.31
CA GLY A 173 -12.79 -7.08 -18.84
C GLY A 173 -12.93 -5.91 -17.84
N HIS A 174 -12.54 -6.07 -16.57
CA HIS A 174 -12.73 -5.04 -15.54
C HIS A 174 -11.86 -3.79 -15.76
N MET A 175 -12.45 -2.62 -15.50
CA MET A 175 -11.80 -1.30 -15.55
C MET A 175 -12.27 -0.42 -14.38
N GLU A 176 -11.38 0.44 -13.86
CA GLU A 176 -11.64 1.40 -12.75
C GLU A 176 -10.82 2.70 -12.83
#